data_AF-A0A415KJ74-F1
#
_entry.id   AF-A0A415KJ74-F1
#
_cell.length_a   1.000
_cell.length_b   1.000
_cell.length_c   1.000
_cell.angle_alpha   90.00
_cell.angle_beta   90.00
_cell.angle_gamma   90.00
#
_symmetry.space_group_name_H-M   'P 1'
#
loop_
_entity.id
_entity.type
_entity.pdbx_description
1 polymer ?
#
loop_
_entity_poly.entity_id
_entity_poly.type
_entity_poly.pdbx_seq_one_letter_code
_entity_poly.pdbx_strand_id
1 'polypeptide(L)'
;MDRYKNRKILSLLLLCGILGACDKFEAVPLEYKSTPQEEAQEAVLNTIKPTWELELMETNGYVMAFKDKKYDKLFTRTLGWNGGDGVLTTLLPDGNAFWSFNDSWYGVVDGENRSRDGNKVNFPRNTIMVQTPGDEEENLVWLADFVQTTDPAASRYYQARTHIRHPKASLSEEEVQKGEIDQDWLYWAGDATVCNNQLQVLWNGVDNTNQQALMRHEGICLATYSLEGNPGDDSYMKLINADHHFNDADIYGYGSTLWEDEDGHIYLYGSYNNYDMLVARTARHDLTSPWEYYVSDEQGNFSWQTTYPTEQEVKRSRIQDTDCSMPWVIKKGDTYYMFAQAKWFGREMYIFRSDKPYGPFVDCKRLFGLPDLLDKLGERTYKNLYMVNLHPHLSRNGELVFSTNTDAKDFGDNFNAVGSADFYRPYFYRVYNWEKVYDE
;
A
#
# COMPACT_ATOMS: atom_id res chain seq x y z
N MET A 1 8.67 14.18 32.55
CA MET A 1 8.58 15.24 33.58
C MET A 1 8.75 16.59 32.88
N ASP A 2 7.74 17.44 33.04
CA ASP A 2 7.69 18.89 32.78
C ASP A 2 8.10 19.44 31.40
N ARG A 3 7.09 19.82 30.60
CA ARG A 3 6.66 21.24 30.45
C ARG A 3 5.54 21.38 29.41
N TYR A 4 4.30 21.60 29.87
CA TYR A 4 3.32 22.42 29.15
C TYR A 4 3.14 23.72 29.95
N LYS A 5 3.63 24.82 29.38
CA LYS A 5 3.33 26.20 29.81
C LYS A 5 3.04 27.00 28.56
N ASN A 6 1.78 27.42 28.42
CA ASN A 6 1.42 28.80 28.07
C ASN A 6 -0.10 28.98 28.16
N ARG A 7 -0.62 29.00 29.39
CA ARG A 7 -1.82 29.79 29.70
C ARG A 7 -1.34 31.19 30.08
N LYS A 8 -1.61 32.18 29.23
CA LYS A 8 -1.45 33.59 29.61
C LYS A 8 -2.54 33.95 30.60
N ILE A 9 -2.06 34.37 31.77
CA ILE A 9 -2.78 34.96 32.89
C ILE A 9 -3.16 36.40 32.52
N LEU A 10 -4.35 36.85 32.92
CA LEU A 10 -4.53 38.25 33.32
C LEU A 10 -5.38 38.35 34.60
N SER A 11 -4.63 38.41 35.70
CA SER A 11 -4.79 39.18 36.93
C SER A 11 -6.17 39.77 37.29
N LEU A 12 -6.78 39.21 38.33
CA LEU A 12 -7.86 39.82 39.10
C LEU A 12 -7.24 40.62 40.27
N LEU A 13 -7.36 41.95 40.25
CA LEU A 13 -7.03 42.82 41.38
C LEU A 13 -8.21 42.82 42.34
N LEU A 14 -8.03 42.21 43.53
CA LEU A 14 -8.96 42.30 44.65
C LEU A 14 -8.73 43.64 45.35
N LEU A 15 -9.68 44.58 45.23
CA LEU A 15 -9.81 45.71 46.14
C LEU A 15 -11.18 45.64 46.82
N CYS A 16 -11.18 45.37 48.13
CA CYS A 16 -12.35 45.45 48.98
C CYS A 16 -12.77 46.92 49.16
N GLY A 17 -13.94 47.27 48.62
CA GLY A 17 -14.67 48.50 48.91
C GLY A 17 -16.17 48.22 48.82
N ILE A 18 -16.87 48.30 49.96
CA ILE A 18 -18.31 48.07 50.06
C ILE A 18 -19.02 49.33 49.55
N LEU A 19 -19.65 49.28 48.38
CA LEU A 19 -20.65 50.25 47.91
C LEU A 19 -21.58 49.58 46.87
N GLY A 20 -22.87 49.42 47.25
CA GLY A 20 -24.05 49.49 46.38
C GLY A 20 -24.18 48.62 45.13
N ALA A 21 -24.97 47.55 45.25
CA ALA A 21 -25.88 46.96 44.25
C ALA A 21 -25.53 47.02 42.74
N CYS A 22 -25.21 45.85 42.16
CA CYS A 22 -25.76 45.43 40.86
C CYS A 22 -25.61 43.89 40.68
N ASP A 23 -26.58 43.12 41.17
CA ASP A 23 -26.67 41.65 41.01
C ASP A 23 -27.15 41.24 39.60
N LYS A 24 -26.50 41.72 38.54
CA LYS A 24 -26.76 41.26 37.17
C LYS A 24 -25.49 41.28 36.33
N PHE A 25 -24.60 40.33 36.59
CA PHE A 25 -23.71 39.85 35.53
C PHE A 25 -24.47 38.74 34.78
N GLU A 26 -25.27 39.12 33.78
CA GLU A 26 -25.72 38.16 32.77
C GLU A 26 -24.46 37.76 32.00
N ALA A 27 -23.99 36.53 32.22
CA ALA A 27 -23.02 35.92 31.33
C ALA A 27 -23.69 35.82 29.96
N VAL A 28 -23.37 36.75 29.06
CA VAL A 28 -23.78 36.68 27.67
C VAL A 28 -23.24 35.35 27.14
N PRO A 29 -24.10 34.41 26.70
CA PRO A 29 -23.63 33.19 26.09
C PRO A 29 -22.81 33.60 24.87
N LEU A 30 -21.51 33.37 24.91
CA LEU A 30 -20.69 33.47 23.71
C LEU A 30 -21.11 32.28 22.84
N GLU A 31 -22.03 32.52 21.90
CA GLU A 31 -22.33 31.58 20.84
C GLU A 31 -21.07 31.42 19.99
N TYR A 32 -20.34 30.32 20.21
CA TYR A 32 -19.25 29.93 19.34
C TYR A 32 -19.87 29.41 18.05
N LYS A 33 -19.75 30.19 16.96
CA LYS A 33 -20.13 29.71 15.63
C LYS A 33 -18.98 28.87 15.09
N SER A 34 -19.28 27.60 14.82
CA SER A 34 -18.38 26.68 14.13
C SER A 34 -17.99 27.24 12.76
N THR A 35 -16.74 27.03 12.38
CA THR A 35 -16.26 27.30 11.02
C THR A 35 -16.69 26.18 10.07
N PRO A 36 -16.77 26.42 8.74
CA PRO A 36 -17.08 25.37 7.77
C PRO A 36 -16.11 24.16 7.83
N GLN A 37 -14.86 24.42 8.22
CA GLN A 37 -13.84 23.38 8.42
C GLN A 37 -14.16 22.53 9.65
N GLU A 38 -14.48 23.15 10.78
CA GLU A 38 -14.89 22.44 12.00
C GLU A 38 -16.16 21.62 11.78
N GLU A 39 -17.16 22.16 11.07
CA GLU A 39 -18.39 21.42 10.72
C GLU A 39 -18.10 20.21 9.82
N ALA A 40 -17.21 20.37 8.84
CA ALA A 40 -16.81 19.27 7.96
C ALA A 40 -16.03 18.18 8.70
N GLN A 41 -15.16 18.56 9.65
CA GLN A 41 -14.43 17.62 10.49
C GLN A 41 -15.37 16.90 11.46
N GLU A 42 -16.29 17.62 12.10
CA GLU A 42 -17.30 17.03 12.99
C GLU A 42 -18.21 16.05 12.22
N ALA A 43 -18.59 16.40 10.98
CA ALA A 43 -19.33 15.49 10.10
C ALA A 43 -18.58 14.17 9.85
N VAL A 44 -17.27 14.23 9.57
CA VAL A 44 -16.44 13.02 9.43
C VAL A 44 -16.43 12.22 10.73
N LEU A 45 -16.12 12.86 11.86
CA LEU A 45 -16.03 12.20 13.16
C LEU A 45 -17.34 11.51 13.56
N ASN A 46 -18.48 12.10 13.22
CA ASN A 46 -19.80 11.52 13.46
C ASN A 46 -20.10 10.26 12.62
N THR A 47 -19.39 10.05 11.51
CA THR A 47 -19.51 8.81 10.71
C THR A 47 -18.62 7.68 11.19
N ILE A 48 -17.57 7.98 11.95
CA ILE A 48 -16.57 7.00 12.39
C ILE A 48 -17.14 6.19 13.57
N LYS A 49 -17.33 4.89 13.35
CA LYS A 49 -17.74 3.97 14.40
C LYS A 49 -16.55 3.65 15.32
N PRO A 50 -16.71 3.61 16.65
CA PRO A 50 -15.62 3.23 17.56
C PRO A 50 -15.02 1.85 17.25
N THR A 51 -15.82 0.92 16.71
CA THR A 51 -15.39 -0.42 16.28
C THR A 51 -14.43 -0.42 15.09
N TRP A 52 -14.24 0.73 14.43
CA TRP A 52 -13.24 0.90 13.36
C TRP A 52 -11.85 1.18 13.89
N GLU A 53 -11.73 1.52 15.18
CA GLU A 53 -10.46 1.76 15.87
C GLU A 53 -9.53 2.75 15.15
N LEU A 54 -10.11 3.82 14.60
CA LEU A 54 -9.34 4.86 13.93
C LEU A 54 -8.76 5.85 14.96
N GLU A 55 -7.47 6.12 14.88
CA GLU A 55 -6.76 7.11 15.70
C GLU A 55 -6.43 8.33 14.84
N LEU A 56 -6.97 9.51 15.19
CA LEU A 56 -6.68 10.73 14.44
C LEU A 56 -5.18 11.05 14.47
N MET A 57 -4.58 11.21 13.30
CA MET A 57 -3.16 11.45 13.12
C MET A 57 -2.87 12.91 12.75
N GLU A 58 -3.59 13.42 11.75
CA GLU A 58 -3.36 14.77 11.22
C GLU A 58 -4.67 15.35 10.66
N THR A 59 -4.80 16.67 10.74
CA THR A 59 -5.82 17.45 10.01
C THR A 59 -5.14 18.57 9.23
N ASN A 60 -5.45 18.71 7.94
CA ASN A 60 -4.98 19.81 7.10
C ASN A 60 -6.17 20.58 6.52
N GLY A 61 -6.80 21.39 7.38
CA GLY A 61 -8.07 22.05 7.04
C GLY A 61 -9.21 21.04 6.97
N TYR A 62 -9.73 20.77 5.78
CA TYR A 62 -10.85 19.84 5.60
C TYR A 62 -10.44 18.36 5.64
N VAL A 63 -9.20 18.04 5.25
CA VAL A 63 -8.71 16.67 5.14
C VAL A 63 -8.33 16.14 6.52
N MET A 64 -8.77 14.92 6.82
CA MET A 64 -8.46 14.24 8.08
C MET A 64 -7.83 12.88 7.81
N ALA A 65 -6.61 12.68 8.33
CA ALA A 65 -5.88 11.42 8.22
C ALA A 65 -5.87 10.70 9.57
N PHE A 66 -6.11 9.39 9.54
CA PHE A 66 -6.19 8.51 10.70
C PHE A 66 -5.24 7.32 10.52
N LYS A 67 -4.71 6.80 11.62
CA LYS A 67 -4.16 5.44 11.67
C LYS A 67 -5.31 4.45 11.82
N ASP A 68 -5.29 3.36 11.06
CA ASP A 68 -6.26 2.27 11.19
C ASP A 68 -5.70 1.20 12.14
N LYS A 69 -5.98 1.34 13.44
CA LYS A 69 -5.46 0.41 14.44
C LYS A 69 -6.10 -0.97 14.33
N LYS A 70 -7.27 -1.09 13.69
CA LYS A 70 -7.92 -2.39 13.45
C LYS A 70 -7.12 -3.19 12.42
N TYR A 71 -6.78 -2.59 11.28
CA TYR A 71 -5.94 -3.24 10.28
C TYR A 71 -4.49 -3.42 10.77
N ASP A 72 -3.93 -2.48 11.52
CA ASP A 72 -2.62 -2.70 12.17
C ASP A 72 -2.64 -3.98 13.02
N LYS A 73 -3.70 -4.22 13.80
CA LYS A 73 -3.85 -5.44 14.62
C LYS A 73 -4.02 -6.70 13.77
N LEU A 74 -4.83 -6.66 12.71
CA LEU A 74 -5.01 -7.79 11.79
C LEU A 74 -3.68 -8.31 11.22
N PHE A 75 -2.77 -7.39 10.92
CA PHE A 75 -1.43 -7.71 10.41
C PHE A 75 -0.36 -7.82 11.53
N THR A 76 -0.75 -7.80 12.80
CA THR A 76 0.13 -8.10 13.97
C THR A 76 0.02 -9.57 14.35
N ARG A 77 0.39 -10.46 13.44
CA ARG A 77 0.21 -11.92 13.59
C ARG A 77 1.39 -12.58 14.29
N THR A 78 1.16 -13.75 14.89
CA THR A 78 2.20 -14.53 15.61
C THR A 78 2.55 -15.86 14.96
N LEU A 79 1.75 -16.35 14.01
CA LEU A 79 1.93 -17.65 13.37
C LEU A 79 1.62 -17.60 11.87
N GLY A 80 2.45 -18.22 11.03
CA GLY A 80 2.35 -18.11 9.57
C GLY A 80 2.91 -16.77 9.11
N TRP A 81 2.22 -16.08 8.18
CA TRP A 81 2.62 -14.73 7.78
C TRP A 81 2.61 -13.81 9.00
N ASN A 82 3.72 -13.12 9.24
CA ASN A 82 3.90 -12.27 10.41
C ASN A 82 4.77 -11.03 10.12
N GLY A 83 4.83 -10.64 8.85
CA GLY A 83 5.49 -9.44 8.33
C GLY A 83 5.81 -9.61 6.85
N GLY A 84 5.80 -8.54 6.08
CA GLY A 84 6.08 -8.62 4.65
C GLY A 84 5.90 -7.33 3.90
N ASP A 85 6.20 -7.43 2.62
CA ASP A 85 6.31 -6.33 1.66
C ASP A 85 5.26 -6.42 0.54
N GLY A 86 5.17 -5.38 -0.29
CA GLY A 86 4.23 -5.31 -1.42
C GLY A 86 2.85 -4.87 -0.94
N VAL A 87 2.05 -5.78 -0.38
CA VAL A 87 0.73 -5.47 0.19
C VAL A 87 -0.15 -4.78 -0.86
N LEU A 88 -0.51 -5.52 -1.90
CA LEU A 88 -1.39 -5.08 -2.98
C LEU A 88 -2.72 -5.80 -2.88
N THR A 89 -3.78 -5.16 -3.35
CA THR A 89 -5.14 -5.70 -3.19
C THR A 89 -6.00 -5.52 -4.41
N THR A 90 -6.81 -6.53 -4.72
CA THR A 90 -7.78 -6.50 -5.82
C THR A 90 -9.13 -7.01 -5.33
N LEU A 91 -10.19 -6.25 -5.59
CA LEU A 91 -11.55 -6.69 -5.29
C LEU A 91 -11.96 -7.82 -6.23
N LEU A 92 -12.55 -8.87 -5.68
CA LEU A 92 -13.06 -10.00 -6.43
C LEU A 92 -14.58 -9.91 -6.60
N PRO A 93 -15.16 -10.52 -7.67
CA PRO A 93 -16.58 -10.39 -7.97
C PRO A 93 -17.52 -11.00 -6.93
N ASP A 94 -17.01 -11.89 -6.09
CA ASP A 94 -17.73 -12.56 -5.00
C ASP A 94 -17.72 -11.76 -3.69
N GLY A 95 -17.10 -10.58 -3.68
CA GLY A 95 -17.00 -9.70 -2.52
C GLY A 95 -15.79 -10.00 -1.62
N ASN A 96 -14.97 -10.99 -1.96
CA ASN A 96 -13.67 -11.21 -1.32
C ASN A 96 -12.63 -10.20 -1.85
N ALA A 97 -11.50 -10.07 -1.17
CA ALA A 97 -10.34 -9.33 -1.65
C ALA A 97 -9.14 -10.26 -1.82
N PHE A 98 -8.50 -10.23 -2.99
CA PHE A 98 -7.19 -10.83 -3.19
C PHE A 98 -6.12 -9.91 -2.63
N TRP A 99 -5.14 -10.50 -1.94
CA TRP A 99 -3.95 -9.82 -1.43
C TRP A 99 -2.70 -10.51 -1.98
N SER A 100 -1.77 -9.74 -2.51
CA SER A 100 -0.43 -10.21 -2.87
C SER A 100 0.65 -9.51 -2.06
N PHE A 101 1.64 -10.28 -1.66
CA PHE A 101 2.80 -9.83 -0.91
C PHE A 101 4.06 -10.19 -1.68
N ASN A 102 5.07 -9.35 -1.54
CA ASN A 102 6.45 -9.63 -1.97
C ASN A 102 7.15 -10.43 -0.87
N ASP A 103 8.46 -10.23 -0.74
CA ASP A 103 9.31 -10.72 0.34
C ASP A 103 8.58 -10.64 1.70
N SER A 104 8.33 -11.80 2.32
CA SER A 104 7.50 -11.90 3.52
C SER A 104 8.03 -12.92 4.52
N TRP A 105 7.94 -12.60 5.81
CA TRP A 105 8.26 -13.52 6.90
C TRP A 105 7.11 -14.48 7.18
N TYR A 106 7.42 -15.77 7.13
CA TYR A 106 6.53 -16.86 7.55
C TYR A 106 7.16 -17.69 8.66
N GLY A 107 6.42 -17.93 9.75
CA GLY A 107 6.86 -18.77 10.85
C GLY A 107 6.25 -18.35 12.18
N VAL A 108 7.07 -18.21 13.22
CA VAL A 108 6.62 -17.93 14.60
C VAL A 108 7.20 -16.62 15.14
N VAL A 109 6.36 -15.83 15.80
CA VAL A 109 6.73 -14.63 16.56
C VAL A 109 6.24 -14.78 18.00
N ASP A 110 7.06 -14.32 18.95
CA ASP A 110 6.66 -14.26 20.36
C ASP A 110 5.53 -13.25 20.57
N GLY A 111 4.44 -13.70 21.21
CA GLY A 111 3.24 -12.89 21.38
C GLY A 111 3.37 -11.78 22.41
N GLU A 112 4.26 -11.90 23.40
CA GLU A 112 4.39 -10.93 24.49
C GLU A 112 5.31 -9.78 24.11
N ASN A 113 6.49 -10.10 23.59
CA ASN A 113 7.52 -9.11 23.30
C ASN A 113 7.66 -8.78 21.81
N ARG A 114 6.90 -9.45 20.93
CA ARG A 114 6.94 -9.25 19.47
C ARG A 114 8.34 -9.47 18.88
N SER A 115 9.11 -10.39 19.45
CA SER A 115 10.39 -10.84 18.93
C SER A 115 10.18 -11.94 17.89
N ARG A 116 10.74 -11.72 16.70
CA ARG A 116 10.78 -12.71 15.62
C ARG A 116 12.04 -13.56 15.78
N ASP A 117 11.88 -14.86 16.01
CA ASP A 117 13.03 -15.77 16.08
C ASP A 117 13.53 -16.08 14.67
N GLY A 118 14.74 -15.61 14.35
CA GLY A 118 15.36 -15.78 13.03
C GLY A 118 15.57 -17.24 12.61
N ASN A 119 15.59 -18.19 13.55
CA ASN A 119 15.68 -19.62 13.23
C ASN A 119 14.33 -20.29 12.97
N LYS A 120 13.23 -19.60 13.28
CA LYS A 120 11.86 -20.12 13.16
C LYS A 120 11.05 -19.47 12.05
N VAL A 121 11.66 -18.61 11.25
CA VAL A 121 11.04 -17.99 10.09
C VAL A 121 11.83 -18.27 8.81
N ASN A 122 11.16 -18.21 7.67
CA ASN A 122 11.80 -18.07 6.36
C ASN A 122 11.15 -16.91 5.59
N PHE A 123 11.65 -16.68 4.37
CA PHE A 123 11.42 -15.43 3.64
C PHE A 123 11.02 -15.64 2.17
N PRO A 124 9.88 -16.29 1.87
CA PRO A 124 9.38 -16.44 0.50
C PRO A 124 9.30 -15.09 -0.24
N ARG A 125 9.54 -15.13 -1.56
CA ARG A 125 9.65 -13.91 -2.40
C ARG A 125 8.34 -13.29 -2.80
N ASN A 126 7.30 -14.10 -2.74
CA ASN A 126 5.94 -13.67 -2.89
C ASN A 126 5.01 -14.69 -2.24
N THR A 127 3.88 -14.21 -1.75
CA THR A 127 2.78 -15.04 -1.25
C THR A 127 1.45 -14.36 -1.51
N ILE A 128 0.36 -15.11 -1.41
CA ILE A 128 -0.99 -14.59 -1.64
C ILE A 128 -1.93 -14.96 -0.48
N MET A 129 -2.96 -14.14 -0.29
CA MET A 129 -4.01 -14.33 0.71
C MET A 129 -5.35 -13.86 0.13
N VAL A 130 -6.44 -14.42 0.62
CA VAL A 130 -7.78 -13.94 0.30
C VAL A 130 -8.46 -13.50 1.58
N GLN A 131 -8.92 -12.25 1.61
CA GLN A 131 -9.72 -11.73 2.69
C GLN A 131 -11.20 -11.92 2.34
N THR A 132 -11.91 -12.70 3.15
CA THR A 132 -13.37 -12.83 3.08
C THR A 132 -14.06 -11.62 3.72
N PRO A 133 -15.35 -11.34 3.42
CA PRO A 133 -16.08 -10.26 4.05
C PRO A 133 -16.00 -10.29 5.58
N GLY A 134 -15.38 -9.25 6.12
CA GLY A 134 -15.09 -9.13 7.54
C GLY A 134 -13.71 -8.50 7.76
N ASP A 135 -13.42 -8.21 9.02
CA ASP A 135 -12.18 -7.58 9.45
C ASP A 135 -11.68 -8.23 10.74
N GLU A 136 -11.78 -9.56 10.80
CA GLU A 136 -11.23 -10.41 11.87
C GLU A 136 -10.18 -11.38 11.31
N GLU A 137 -9.33 -11.96 12.17
CA GLU A 137 -8.22 -12.82 11.72
C GLU A 137 -8.69 -14.04 10.91
N GLU A 138 -9.85 -14.62 11.27
CA GLU A 138 -10.46 -15.75 10.55
C GLU A 138 -10.84 -15.42 9.10
N ASN A 139 -10.97 -14.13 8.77
CA ASN A 139 -11.25 -13.70 7.42
C ASN A 139 -10.01 -13.69 6.53
N LEU A 140 -8.79 -13.71 7.09
CA LEU A 140 -7.53 -13.72 6.34
C LEU A 140 -7.13 -15.15 5.98
N VAL A 141 -7.57 -15.61 4.81
CA VAL A 141 -7.32 -16.98 4.32
C VAL A 141 -5.98 -17.01 3.58
N TRP A 142 -4.92 -17.36 4.31
CA TRP A 142 -3.56 -17.48 3.78
C TRP A 142 -3.41 -18.71 2.89
N LEU A 143 -3.26 -18.50 1.58
CA LEU A 143 -3.08 -19.56 0.59
C LEU A 143 -1.59 -19.90 0.43
N ALA A 144 -0.91 -20.10 1.55
CA ALA A 144 0.53 -20.32 1.59
C ALA A 144 0.89 -21.80 1.37
N ASP A 145 1.92 -22.05 0.58
CA ASP A 145 2.54 -23.37 0.46
C ASP A 145 3.42 -23.64 1.69
N PHE A 146 2.80 -24.10 2.78
CA PHE A 146 3.49 -24.38 4.03
C PHE A 146 4.46 -25.57 3.91
N VAL A 147 5.61 -25.44 4.56
CA VAL A 147 6.57 -26.56 4.68
C VAL A 147 6.00 -27.63 5.61
N GLN A 148 5.52 -27.24 6.79
CA GLN A 148 4.75 -28.08 7.69
C GLN A 148 3.96 -27.23 8.71
N THR A 149 2.82 -27.73 9.16
CA THR A 149 1.93 -27.07 10.15
C THR A 149 1.51 -28.00 11.29
N THR A 150 2.12 -29.18 11.42
CA THR A 150 1.63 -30.25 12.30
C THR A 150 2.41 -30.40 13.60
N ASP A 151 3.73 -30.15 13.60
CA ASP A 151 4.57 -30.32 14.78
C ASP A 151 5.26 -28.99 15.14
N PRO A 152 4.79 -28.29 16.19
CA PRO A 152 5.37 -27.04 16.67
C PRO A 152 6.82 -27.15 17.16
N ALA A 153 7.28 -28.36 17.50
CA ALA A 153 8.64 -28.62 17.96
C ALA A 153 9.60 -28.96 16.82
N ALA A 154 9.08 -29.39 15.67
CA ALA A 154 9.88 -29.67 14.48
C ALA A 154 10.35 -28.37 13.80
N SER A 155 11.41 -28.49 13.00
CA SER A 155 11.87 -27.37 12.16
C SER A 155 10.79 -26.97 11.14
N ARG A 156 10.91 -25.74 10.62
CA ARG A 156 10.06 -25.23 9.54
C ARG A 156 8.57 -25.08 9.89
N TYR A 157 8.20 -25.09 11.17
CA TYR A 157 6.82 -24.90 11.60
C TYR A 157 6.26 -23.56 11.11
N TYR A 158 5.21 -23.62 10.28
CA TYR A 158 4.58 -22.47 9.64
C TYR A 158 5.48 -21.62 8.74
N GLN A 159 6.64 -22.14 8.34
CA GLN A 159 7.41 -21.58 7.24
C GLN A 159 6.73 -21.89 5.91
N ALA A 160 6.89 -21.02 4.91
CA ALA A 160 6.20 -21.15 3.62
C ALA A 160 7.16 -21.02 2.43
N ARG A 161 6.84 -21.68 1.33
CA ARG A 161 7.58 -21.57 0.07
C ARG A 161 7.09 -20.37 -0.74
N THR A 162 7.90 -19.92 -1.68
CA THR A 162 7.51 -18.88 -2.65
C THR A 162 6.33 -19.37 -3.48
N HIS A 163 5.27 -18.56 -3.61
CA HIS A 163 4.03 -18.93 -4.32
C HIS A 163 4.25 -19.13 -5.83
N ILE A 164 4.92 -18.19 -6.50
CA ILE A 164 5.33 -18.28 -7.91
C ILE A 164 6.83 -18.03 -8.06
N ARG A 165 7.54 -19.00 -8.64
CA ARG A 165 9.00 -18.95 -8.84
C ARG A 165 9.37 -18.47 -10.23
N HIS A 166 10.49 -17.76 -10.32
CA HIS A 166 11.04 -17.33 -11.60
C HIS A 166 11.72 -18.51 -12.30
N PRO A 167 11.50 -18.75 -13.61
CA PRO A 167 12.07 -19.91 -14.31
C PRO A 167 13.60 -19.90 -14.40
N LYS A 168 14.24 -18.73 -14.22
CA LYS A 168 15.71 -18.59 -14.16
C LYS A 168 16.32 -18.86 -12.77
N ALA A 169 15.50 -19.06 -11.74
CA ALA A 169 16.00 -19.28 -10.39
C ALA A 169 16.77 -20.61 -10.28
N SER A 170 17.89 -20.60 -9.57
CA SER A 170 18.86 -21.71 -9.62
C SER A 170 18.59 -22.86 -8.66
N LEU A 171 17.72 -22.71 -7.66
CA LEU A 171 17.44 -23.80 -6.71
C LEU A 171 16.70 -24.95 -7.38
N SER A 172 17.10 -26.17 -7.04
CA SER A 172 16.41 -27.38 -7.47
C SER A 172 15.04 -27.53 -6.76
N GLU A 173 14.14 -28.28 -7.38
CA GLU A 173 12.85 -28.64 -6.76
C GLU A 173 13.00 -29.34 -5.40
N GLU A 174 14.08 -30.12 -5.22
CA GLU A 174 14.36 -30.79 -3.95
C GLU A 174 14.72 -29.79 -2.84
N GLU A 175 15.52 -28.77 -3.15
CA GLU A 175 15.88 -27.70 -2.21
C GLU A 175 14.66 -26.85 -1.86
N VAL A 176 13.86 -26.49 -2.85
CA VAL A 176 12.61 -25.74 -2.66
C VAL A 176 11.62 -26.54 -1.81
N GLN A 177 11.51 -27.85 -2.03
CA GLN A 177 10.67 -28.69 -1.17
C GLN A 177 11.14 -28.71 0.29
N LYS A 178 12.45 -28.59 0.55
CA LYS A 178 13.00 -28.45 1.92
C LYS A 178 12.75 -27.07 2.55
N GLY A 179 12.18 -26.13 1.80
CA GLY A 179 11.87 -24.78 2.26
C GLY A 179 13.01 -23.78 2.02
N GLU A 180 13.96 -24.10 1.15
CA GLU A 180 14.94 -23.11 0.66
C GLU A 180 14.25 -22.13 -0.30
N ILE A 181 14.71 -20.87 -0.30
CA ILE A 181 14.08 -19.78 -1.05
C ILE A 181 15.08 -19.20 -2.05
N ASP A 182 14.65 -18.99 -3.29
CA ASP A 182 15.47 -18.41 -4.36
C ASP A 182 16.02 -17.03 -3.97
N GLN A 183 17.26 -16.73 -4.34
CA GLN A 183 17.93 -15.44 -4.00
C GLN A 183 18.40 -14.67 -5.24
N ASP A 184 18.48 -15.34 -6.37
CA ASP A 184 19.07 -14.86 -7.63
C ASP A 184 18.02 -14.26 -8.55
N TRP A 185 16.92 -14.99 -8.80
CA TRP A 185 15.82 -14.58 -9.66
C TRP A 185 14.50 -14.78 -8.94
N LEU A 186 13.61 -13.80 -9.01
CA LEU A 186 12.34 -13.82 -8.29
C LEU A 186 11.24 -13.05 -9.02
N TYR A 187 10.02 -13.17 -8.50
CA TYR A 187 8.89 -12.35 -8.91
C TYR A 187 8.39 -11.52 -7.73
N TRP A 188 8.14 -10.24 -7.98
CA TRP A 188 7.37 -9.36 -7.10
C TRP A 188 6.05 -8.97 -7.75
N ALA A 189 5.06 -8.68 -6.93
CA ALA A 189 3.71 -8.39 -7.39
C ALA A 189 3.70 -7.06 -8.16
N GLY A 190 3.11 -7.09 -9.36
CA GLY A 190 2.40 -5.96 -9.93
C GLY A 190 0.94 -6.02 -9.50
N ASP A 191 0.12 -5.17 -10.10
CA ASP A 191 -1.30 -5.10 -9.79
C ASP A 191 -2.11 -6.08 -10.67
N ALA A 192 -3.39 -6.24 -10.36
CA ALA A 192 -4.23 -7.29 -10.93
C ALA A 192 -5.64 -6.80 -11.26
N THR A 193 -6.28 -7.49 -12.19
CA THR A 193 -7.64 -7.22 -12.65
C THR A 193 -8.43 -8.53 -12.75
N VAL A 194 -9.75 -8.44 -12.78
CA VAL A 194 -10.63 -9.58 -13.03
C VAL A 194 -11.21 -9.49 -14.44
N CYS A 195 -10.88 -10.47 -15.28
CA CYS A 195 -11.42 -10.60 -16.63
C CYS A 195 -12.06 -11.98 -16.81
N ASN A 196 -13.28 -12.04 -17.33
CA ASN A 196 -14.00 -13.30 -17.60
C ASN A 196 -14.07 -14.27 -16.40
N ASN A 197 -14.33 -13.74 -15.19
CA ASN A 197 -14.37 -14.50 -13.93
C ASN A 197 -13.05 -15.22 -13.58
N GLN A 198 -11.93 -14.65 -14.02
CA GLN A 198 -10.58 -15.08 -13.65
C GLN A 198 -9.78 -13.86 -13.21
N LEU A 199 -8.95 -14.04 -12.19
CA LEU A 199 -8.02 -13.02 -11.75
C LEU A 199 -6.75 -13.09 -12.61
N GLN A 200 -6.39 -12.00 -13.27
CA GLN A 200 -5.17 -11.83 -14.03
C GLN A 200 -4.20 -10.96 -13.21
N VAL A 201 -3.04 -11.49 -12.85
CA VAL A 201 -2.04 -10.82 -11.98
C VAL A 201 -0.72 -10.67 -12.74
N LEU A 202 -0.17 -9.46 -12.74
CA LEU A 202 1.17 -9.21 -13.24
C LEU A 202 2.21 -9.53 -12.15
N TRP A 203 3.23 -10.28 -12.51
CA TRP A 203 4.37 -10.60 -11.65
C TRP A 203 5.64 -10.07 -12.31
N ASN A 204 6.20 -9.01 -11.73
CA ASN A 204 7.41 -8.34 -12.21
C ASN A 204 8.64 -9.20 -11.91
N GLY A 205 9.40 -9.58 -12.93
CA GLY A 205 10.63 -10.33 -12.75
C GLY A 205 11.73 -9.45 -12.18
N VAL A 206 12.58 -10.02 -11.33
CA VAL A 206 13.64 -9.31 -10.62
C VAL A 206 14.93 -10.11 -10.63
N ASP A 207 16.02 -9.46 -11.06
CA ASP A 207 17.38 -9.98 -11.11
C ASP A 207 18.24 -9.45 -9.96
N ASN A 208 18.65 -10.35 -9.07
CA ASN A 208 19.57 -10.09 -7.96
C ASN A 208 20.97 -10.72 -8.16
N THR A 209 21.28 -11.22 -9.36
CA THR A 209 22.56 -11.89 -9.63
C THR A 209 23.76 -10.95 -9.63
N ASN A 210 23.54 -9.66 -9.89
CA ASN A 210 24.58 -8.64 -9.84
C ASN A 210 24.58 -7.88 -8.52
N GLN A 211 25.56 -8.18 -7.67
CA GLN A 211 25.72 -7.55 -6.35
C GLN A 211 25.94 -6.04 -6.39
N GLN A 212 26.33 -5.45 -7.53
CA GLN A 212 26.49 -4.00 -7.70
C GLN A 212 25.21 -3.31 -8.18
N ALA A 213 24.23 -4.07 -8.64
CA ALA A 213 22.95 -3.58 -9.16
C ALA A 213 21.89 -4.63 -8.84
N LEU A 214 21.49 -4.68 -7.57
CA LEU A 214 20.40 -5.53 -7.09
C LEU A 214 19.05 -4.98 -7.56
N MET A 215 18.02 -5.83 -7.50
CA MET A 215 16.63 -5.49 -7.74
C MET A 215 16.38 -4.91 -9.14
N ARG A 216 17.08 -5.43 -10.16
CA ARG A 216 16.84 -4.98 -11.53
C ARG A 216 15.56 -5.61 -12.05
N HIS A 217 14.65 -4.79 -12.55
CA HIS A 217 13.46 -5.27 -13.24
C HIS A 217 13.85 -6.06 -14.48
N GLU A 218 13.23 -7.22 -14.66
CA GLU A 218 13.39 -8.08 -15.81
C GLU A 218 12.06 -8.71 -16.22
N GLY A 219 11.38 -8.05 -17.14
CA GLY A 219 10.17 -8.55 -17.77
C GLY A 219 8.99 -8.73 -16.81
N ILE A 220 7.90 -9.23 -17.38
CA ILE A 220 6.66 -9.49 -16.65
C ILE A 220 6.14 -10.89 -16.99
N CYS A 221 5.74 -11.61 -15.95
CA CYS A 221 4.92 -12.81 -16.06
C CYS A 221 3.44 -12.45 -15.88
N LEU A 222 2.57 -12.96 -16.73
CA LEU A 222 1.12 -12.86 -16.54
C LEU A 222 0.56 -14.17 -15.99
N ALA A 223 0.12 -14.14 -14.73
CA ALA A 223 -0.50 -15.28 -14.06
C ALA A 223 -2.04 -15.15 -14.09
N THR A 224 -2.73 -16.25 -14.36
CA THR A 224 -4.20 -16.32 -14.35
C THR A 224 -4.66 -17.30 -13.28
N TYR A 225 -5.57 -16.88 -12.43
CA TYR A 225 -6.11 -17.66 -11.32
C TYR A 225 -7.61 -17.89 -11.47
N SER A 226 -8.04 -19.08 -11.06
CA SER A 226 -9.45 -19.45 -10.97
C SER A 226 -10.13 -18.73 -9.81
N LEU A 227 -11.38 -18.28 -10.01
CA LEU A 227 -12.27 -17.78 -8.96
C LEU A 227 -13.44 -18.74 -8.70
N GLU A 228 -13.32 -20.00 -9.11
CA GLU A 228 -14.34 -21.04 -8.88
C GLU A 228 -14.24 -21.62 -7.45
N GLY A 229 -15.36 -21.64 -6.73
CA GLY A 229 -15.45 -22.19 -5.38
C GLY A 229 -15.40 -21.10 -4.30
N ASN A 230 -14.90 -21.44 -3.12
CA ASN A 230 -14.70 -20.53 -2.00
C ASN A 230 -13.24 -20.56 -1.54
N PRO A 231 -12.75 -19.51 -0.85
CA PRO A 231 -11.41 -19.52 -0.27
C PRO A 231 -11.15 -20.77 0.59
N GLY A 232 -10.09 -21.52 0.23
CA GLY A 232 -9.72 -22.79 0.86
C GLY A 232 -10.09 -24.04 0.05
N ASP A 233 -10.96 -23.92 -0.96
CA ASP A 233 -11.21 -24.99 -1.93
C ASP A 233 -10.03 -25.15 -2.90
N ASP A 234 -9.75 -26.37 -3.36
CA ASP A 234 -8.67 -26.66 -4.34
C ASP A 234 -8.81 -25.92 -5.68
N SER A 235 -10.03 -25.46 -6.01
CA SER A 235 -10.35 -24.74 -7.24
C SER A 235 -10.19 -23.22 -7.11
N TYR A 236 -10.31 -22.67 -5.91
CA TYR A 236 -10.35 -21.23 -5.69
C TYR A 236 -8.93 -20.68 -5.56
N MET A 237 -8.61 -19.61 -6.30
CA MET A 237 -7.23 -19.09 -6.46
C MET A 237 -6.23 -20.12 -6.96
N LYS A 238 -6.69 -21.15 -7.65
CA LYS A 238 -5.81 -22.08 -8.34
C LYS A 238 -5.13 -21.38 -9.52
N LEU A 239 -3.80 -21.43 -9.57
CA LEU A 239 -3.02 -20.96 -10.73
C LEU A 239 -3.37 -21.82 -11.96
N ILE A 240 -4.06 -21.21 -12.94
CA ILE A 240 -4.45 -21.86 -14.20
C ILE A 240 -3.29 -21.84 -15.19
N ASN A 241 -2.64 -20.69 -15.31
CA ASN A 241 -1.53 -20.46 -16.23
C ASN A 241 -0.59 -19.39 -15.67
N ALA A 242 0.70 -19.52 -15.95
CA ALA A 242 1.70 -18.47 -15.76
C ALA A 242 2.50 -18.33 -17.06
N ASP A 243 2.24 -17.27 -17.82
CA ASP A 243 3.04 -16.93 -18.98
C ASP A 243 4.26 -16.14 -18.53
N HIS A 244 5.36 -16.86 -18.28
CA HIS A 244 6.62 -16.30 -17.80
C HIS A 244 7.33 -15.39 -18.81
N HIS A 245 6.91 -15.40 -20.08
CA HIS A 245 7.48 -14.61 -21.17
C HIS A 245 6.44 -13.62 -21.75
N PHE A 246 5.45 -13.24 -20.94
CA PHE A 246 4.36 -12.38 -21.38
C PHE A 246 4.87 -11.03 -21.90
N ASN A 247 5.83 -10.41 -21.19
CA ASN A 247 6.52 -9.22 -21.68
C ASN A 247 7.98 -9.19 -21.21
N ASP A 248 8.87 -9.89 -21.91
CA ASP A 248 10.31 -9.93 -21.61
C ASP A 248 11.03 -8.57 -21.77
N ALA A 249 10.43 -7.63 -22.52
CA ALA A 249 11.05 -6.34 -22.81
C ALA A 249 10.86 -5.32 -21.67
N ASP A 250 9.87 -5.56 -20.80
CA ASP A 250 9.52 -4.59 -19.77
C ASP A 250 10.59 -4.50 -18.68
N ILE A 251 11.14 -3.30 -18.53
CA ILE A 251 12.12 -2.96 -17.47
C ILE A 251 11.71 -1.70 -16.72
N TYR A 252 10.55 -1.14 -17.06
CA TYR A 252 10.00 0.07 -16.43
C TYR A 252 8.80 -0.25 -15.52
N GLY A 253 8.41 -1.51 -15.42
CA GLY A 253 7.36 -1.99 -14.52
C GLY A 253 5.97 -1.48 -14.92
N TYR A 254 5.65 -1.42 -16.21
CA TYR A 254 4.29 -1.07 -16.64
C TYR A 254 3.29 -2.08 -16.07
N GLY A 255 2.40 -1.61 -15.19
CA GLY A 255 1.44 -2.45 -14.48
C GLY A 255 1.83 -2.74 -13.04
N SER A 256 2.81 -2.01 -12.50
CA SER A 256 3.07 -1.96 -11.04
C SER A 256 1.82 -1.49 -10.28
N THR A 257 1.03 -0.60 -10.90
CA THR A 257 -0.33 -0.24 -10.51
C THR A 257 -1.22 -0.13 -11.76
N LEU A 258 -2.53 -0.34 -11.59
CA LEU A 258 -3.49 -0.31 -12.69
C LEU A 258 -4.63 0.71 -12.43
N TRP A 259 -5.30 1.09 -13.51
CA TRP A 259 -6.62 1.71 -13.48
C TRP A 259 -7.49 1.16 -14.61
N GLU A 260 -8.61 0.52 -14.26
CA GLU A 260 -9.61 0.06 -15.21
C GLU A 260 -10.57 1.21 -15.55
N ASP A 261 -10.56 1.68 -16.79
CA ASP A 261 -11.40 2.81 -17.20
C ASP A 261 -12.67 2.36 -17.94
N GLU A 262 -13.68 3.22 -17.89
CA GLU A 262 -14.95 3.11 -18.59
C GLU A 262 -14.79 3.16 -20.12
N ASP A 263 -13.65 3.68 -20.61
CA ASP A 263 -13.30 3.68 -22.04
C ASP A 263 -12.94 2.29 -22.59
N GLY A 264 -12.87 1.27 -21.72
CA GLY A 264 -12.61 -0.11 -22.07
C GLY A 264 -11.13 -0.48 -22.08
N HIS A 265 -10.24 0.40 -21.64
CA HIS A 265 -8.82 0.14 -21.45
C HIS A 265 -8.48 -0.11 -19.97
N ILE A 266 -7.42 -0.89 -19.74
CA ILE A 266 -6.72 -0.93 -18.46
C ILE A 266 -5.46 -0.11 -18.63
N TYR A 267 -5.33 0.96 -17.86
CA TYR A 267 -4.14 1.79 -17.82
C TYR A 267 -3.12 1.15 -16.89
N LEU A 268 -1.88 1.05 -17.36
CA LEU A 268 -0.78 0.38 -16.66
C LEU A 268 0.30 1.41 -16.36
N TYR A 269 0.52 1.70 -15.09
CA TYR A 269 1.51 2.68 -14.68
C TYR A 269 2.84 1.99 -14.36
N GLY A 270 3.92 2.66 -14.75
CA GLY A 270 5.29 2.25 -14.46
C GLY A 270 6.14 3.48 -14.15
N SER A 271 7.45 3.30 -14.09
CA SER A 271 8.35 4.43 -13.82
C SER A 271 9.67 4.35 -14.58
N TYR A 272 10.16 5.51 -14.98
CA TYR A 272 11.57 5.73 -15.27
C TYR A 272 12.23 6.31 -14.01
N ASN A 273 13.46 5.87 -13.69
CA ASN A 273 14.27 6.33 -12.55
C ASN A 273 13.60 6.28 -11.15
N ASN A 274 12.50 5.52 -11.02
CA ASN A 274 11.59 5.46 -9.86
C ASN A 274 10.73 6.71 -9.62
N TYR A 275 10.94 7.81 -10.34
CA TYR A 275 10.29 9.10 -10.03
C TYR A 275 9.60 9.78 -11.21
N ASP A 276 9.87 9.38 -12.44
CA ASP A 276 9.13 9.83 -13.63
C ASP A 276 8.08 8.79 -13.97
N MET A 277 6.79 9.11 -13.79
CA MET A 277 5.71 8.15 -13.99
C MET A 277 5.41 8.03 -15.47
N LEU A 278 5.21 6.80 -15.91
CA LEU A 278 4.92 6.43 -17.29
C LEU A 278 3.57 5.72 -17.33
N VAL A 279 2.93 5.70 -18.50
CA VAL A 279 1.66 4.98 -18.69
C VAL A 279 1.62 4.22 -20.01
N ALA A 280 1.15 2.99 -19.93
CA ALA A 280 0.68 2.17 -21.04
C ALA A 280 -0.82 1.93 -20.90
N ARG A 281 -1.44 1.34 -21.92
CA ARG A 281 -2.82 0.84 -21.84
C ARG A 281 -2.99 -0.44 -22.62
N THR A 282 -3.89 -1.30 -22.19
CA THR A 282 -4.32 -2.46 -22.95
C THR A 282 -5.31 -2.08 -24.05
N ALA A 283 -5.34 -2.81 -25.16
CA ALA A 283 -6.29 -2.54 -26.24
C ALA A 283 -7.76 -2.80 -25.85
N ARG A 284 -8.00 -3.65 -24.84
CA ARG A 284 -9.31 -3.99 -24.27
C ARG A 284 -9.19 -4.20 -22.77
N HIS A 285 -10.31 -4.36 -22.08
CA HIS A 285 -10.39 -4.74 -20.67
C HIS A 285 -9.99 -6.21 -20.45
N ASP A 286 -8.72 -6.51 -20.71
CA ASP A 286 -8.09 -7.82 -20.65
C ASP A 286 -6.57 -7.60 -20.71
N LEU A 287 -5.82 -8.03 -19.67
CA LEU A 287 -4.37 -7.86 -19.62
C LEU A 287 -3.67 -8.58 -20.76
N THR A 288 -4.26 -9.64 -21.32
CA THR A 288 -3.69 -10.39 -22.45
C THR A 288 -3.78 -9.64 -23.79
N SER A 289 -4.56 -8.56 -23.86
CA SER A 289 -4.69 -7.78 -25.09
C SER A 289 -3.42 -6.96 -25.37
N PRO A 290 -3.12 -6.61 -26.64
CA PRO A 290 -1.92 -5.83 -26.97
C PRO A 290 -1.82 -4.53 -26.19
N TRP A 291 -0.60 -4.15 -25.80
CA TRP A 291 -0.35 -2.90 -25.07
C TRP A 291 0.06 -1.78 -26.02
N GLU A 292 -0.38 -0.57 -25.71
CA GLU A 292 0.06 0.68 -26.32
C GLU A 292 0.75 1.54 -25.24
N TYR A 293 1.85 2.19 -25.59
CA TYR A 293 2.66 3.01 -24.69
C TYR A 293 2.46 4.48 -25.03
N TYR A 294 2.22 5.32 -24.02
CA TYR A 294 2.04 6.76 -24.21
C TYR A 294 3.40 7.45 -24.15
N VAL A 295 3.89 7.89 -25.30
CA VAL A 295 5.24 8.44 -25.45
C VAL A 295 5.24 9.84 -26.03
N SER A 296 6.23 10.64 -25.63
CA SER A 296 6.47 11.99 -26.08
C SER A 296 7.59 12.06 -27.12
N ASP A 297 7.34 12.73 -28.24
CA ASP A 297 8.36 13.05 -29.24
C ASP A 297 9.34 14.14 -28.75
N GLU A 298 10.32 14.51 -29.57
CA GLU A 298 11.30 15.54 -29.23
C GLU A 298 10.70 16.96 -29.13
N GLN A 299 9.50 17.16 -29.65
CA GLN A 299 8.76 18.42 -29.63
C GLN A 299 7.77 18.48 -28.45
N GLY A 300 7.63 17.41 -27.67
CA GLY A 300 6.71 17.32 -26.54
C GLY A 300 5.30 16.87 -26.92
N ASN A 301 5.07 16.40 -28.16
CA ASN A 301 3.77 15.86 -28.54
C ASN A 301 3.69 14.40 -28.12
N PHE A 302 2.62 14.07 -27.39
CA PHE A 302 2.38 12.70 -26.96
C PHE A 302 1.53 11.92 -27.97
N SER A 303 1.84 10.64 -28.11
CA SER A 303 1.07 9.70 -28.92
C SER A 303 1.14 8.28 -28.35
N TRP A 304 0.16 7.45 -28.71
CA TRP A 304 0.16 6.02 -28.40
C TRP A 304 0.91 5.25 -29.47
N GLN A 305 1.81 4.36 -29.06
CA GLN A 305 2.52 3.45 -29.97
C GLN A 305 2.50 2.01 -29.46
N THR A 306 2.52 1.03 -30.37
CA THR A 306 2.55 -0.40 -30.01
C THR A 306 3.97 -0.93 -29.82
N THR A 307 4.99 -0.16 -30.22
CA THR A 307 6.39 -0.51 -30.04
C THR A 307 6.81 -0.17 -28.62
N TYR A 308 7.47 -1.10 -27.93
CA TYR A 308 8.02 -0.85 -26.60
C TYR A 308 8.98 0.36 -26.64
N PRO A 309 8.85 1.32 -25.71
CA PRO A 309 9.55 2.59 -25.79
C PRO A 309 11.05 2.44 -25.55
N THR A 310 11.83 3.23 -26.27
CA THR A 310 13.26 3.39 -26.02
C THR A 310 13.51 4.20 -24.75
N GLU A 311 14.73 4.10 -24.20
CA GLU A 311 15.13 4.89 -23.02
C GLU A 311 14.99 6.41 -23.25
N GLN A 312 15.23 6.89 -24.48
CA GLN A 312 15.10 8.31 -24.80
C GLN A 312 13.64 8.77 -24.82
N GLU A 313 12.72 7.92 -25.28
CA GLU A 313 11.29 8.20 -25.26
C GLU A 313 10.77 8.24 -23.84
N VAL A 314 11.05 7.22 -23.00
CA VAL A 314 10.55 7.21 -21.61
C VAL A 314 11.07 8.40 -20.80
N LYS A 315 12.33 8.83 -21.01
CA LYS A 315 12.90 10.05 -20.37
C LYS A 315 12.10 11.31 -20.64
N ARG A 316 11.38 11.38 -21.76
CA ARG A 316 10.57 12.54 -22.17
C ARG A 316 9.07 12.35 -21.91
N SER A 317 8.66 11.17 -21.46
CA SER A 317 7.24 10.75 -21.44
C SER A 317 6.62 10.75 -20.04
N ARG A 318 7.20 11.53 -19.13
CA ARG A 318 6.68 11.75 -17.78
C ARG A 318 5.26 12.32 -17.83
N ILE A 319 4.34 11.74 -17.06
CA ILE A 319 2.92 12.11 -17.07
C ILE A 319 2.48 13.06 -15.95
N GLN A 320 3.41 13.49 -15.08
CA GLN A 320 3.10 14.30 -13.90
C GLN A 320 4.04 15.50 -13.71
N ASP A 321 3.64 16.53 -12.97
CA ASP A 321 4.45 17.77 -12.79
C ASP A 321 5.48 17.71 -11.64
N THR A 322 5.27 16.84 -10.65
CA THR A 322 6.07 16.77 -9.40
C THR A 322 6.60 15.37 -9.15
N ASP A 323 7.85 15.25 -8.72
CA ASP A 323 8.52 13.95 -8.54
C ASP A 323 7.81 13.13 -7.47
N CYS A 324 7.51 11.87 -7.79
CA CYS A 324 6.81 10.97 -6.89
C CYS A 324 7.05 9.51 -7.29
N SER A 325 6.73 8.57 -6.42
CA SER A 325 6.84 7.13 -6.68
C SER A 325 5.54 6.41 -6.36
N MET A 326 5.34 5.25 -6.99
CA MET A 326 4.20 4.35 -6.82
C MET A 326 2.83 5.06 -7.01
N PRO A 327 2.47 5.39 -8.27
CA PRO A 327 1.29 6.19 -8.57
C PRO A 327 0.03 5.33 -8.51
N TRP A 328 -0.97 5.74 -7.74
CA TRP A 328 -2.29 5.12 -7.71
C TRP A 328 -3.30 6.07 -8.32
N VAL A 329 -3.94 5.65 -9.42
CA VAL A 329 -4.92 6.48 -10.12
C VAL A 329 -6.33 5.98 -9.84
N ILE A 330 -7.23 6.91 -9.53
CA ILE A 330 -8.67 6.66 -9.50
C ILE A 330 -9.42 7.76 -10.22
N LYS A 331 -10.64 7.48 -10.68
CA LYS A 331 -11.56 8.50 -11.19
C LYS A 331 -12.66 8.78 -10.16
N LYS A 332 -13.00 10.06 -9.98
CA LYS A 332 -14.19 10.48 -9.22
C LYS A 332 -14.88 11.64 -9.95
N GLY A 333 -16.13 11.41 -10.35
CA GLY A 333 -16.81 12.31 -11.28
C GLY A 333 -16.06 12.36 -12.61
N ASP A 334 -15.81 13.57 -13.11
CA ASP A 334 -15.11 13.79 -14.39
C ASP A 334 -13.60 14.01 -14.22
N THR A 335 -13.05 13.76 -13.02
CA THR A 335 -11.64 14.02 -12.69
C THR A 335 -10.92 12.75 -12.30
N TYR A 336 -9.72 12.57 -12.84
CA TYR A 336 -8.76 11.56 -12.43
C TYR A 336 -7.86 12.13 -11.35
N TYR A 337 -7.67 11.38 -10.27
CA TYR A 337 -6.77 11.71 -9.18
C TYR A 337 -5.64 10.70 -9.15
N MET A 338 -4.40 11.18 -9.07
CA MET A 338 -3.23 10.33 -8.83
C MET A 338 -2.73 10.58 -7.41
N PHE A 339 -2.54 9.52 -6.64
CA PHE A 339 -1.93 9.54 -5.32
C PHE A 339 -0.55 8.90 -5.41
N ALA A 340 0.47 9.56 -4.89
CA ALA A 340 1.83 9.05 -4.99
C ALA A 340 2.69 9.50 -3.82
N GLN A 341 3.67 8.68 -3.47
CA GLN A 341 4.61 8.98 -2.40
C GLN A 341 5.64 10.01 -2.87
N ALA A 342 6.03 10.93 -2.00
CA ALA A 342 7.14 11.83 -2.26
C ALA A 342 8.46 11.07 -2.51
N LYS A 343 9.29 11.61 -3.41
CA LYS A 343 10.55 10.98 -3.82
C LYS A 343 11.49 10.68 -2.64
N TRP A 344 12.39 9.71 -2.85
CA TRP A 344 13.48 9.35 -1.93
C TRP A 344 12.96 8.86 -0.57
N PHE A 345 11.96 7.98 -0.60
CA PHE A 345 11.30 7.47 0.61
C PHE A 345 10.68 8.59 1.45
N GLY A 346 10.20 9.64 0.78
CA GLY A 346 9.58 10.78 1.43
C GLY A 346 8.31 10.37 2.16
N ARG A 347 8.02 11.05 3.26
CA ARG A 347 6.89 10.71 4.13
C ARG A 347 5.63 11.51 3.81
N GLU A 348 5.62 12.21 2.69
CA GLU A 348 4.43 12.95 2.26
C GLU A 348 3.71 12.14 1.19
N MET A 349 2.40 12.05 1.34
CA MET A 349 1.54 11.59 0.25
C MET A 349 1.05 12.79 -0.53
N TYR A 350 1.27 12.72 -1.84
CA TYR A 350 0.80 13.72 -2.79
C TYR A 350 -0.51 13.27 -3.42
N ILE A 351 -1.30 14.27 -3.83
CA ILE A 351 -2.46 14.13 -4.69
C ILE A 351 -2.32 15.09 -5.86
N PHE A 352 -2.58 14.57 -7.05
CA PHE A 352 -2.61 15.30 -8.32
C PHE A 352 -3.98 15.11 -8.96
N ARG A 353 -4.31 15.94 -9.95
CA ARG A 353 -5.52 15.78 -10.76
C ARG A 353 -5.24 15.87 -12.26
N SER A 354 -6.09 15.24 -13.05
CA SER A 354 -6.09 15.31 -14.51
C SER A 354 -7.49 15.08 -15.07
N ASP A 355 -7.73 15.55 -16.30
CA ASP A 355 -8.95 15.24 -17.06
C ASP A 355 -8.86 13.86 -17.76
N LYS A 356 -7.70 13.20 -17.68
CA LYS A 356 -7.39 11.95 -18.39
C LYS A 356 -6.61 11.00 -17.48
N PRO A 357 -6.78 9.67 -17.63
CA PRO A 357 -6.04 8.67 -16.83
C PRO A 357 -4.55 8.62 -17.18
N TYR A 358 -4.14 9.19 -18.32
CA TYR A 358 -2.76 9.25 -18.82
C TYR A 358 -2.14 10.65 -18.69
N GLY A 359 -2.76 11.54 -17.91
CA GLY A 359 -2.22 12.87 -17.61
C GLY A 359 -2.42 13.93 -18.71
N PRO A 360 -1.77 15.10 -18.56
CA PRO A 360 -0.82 15.41 -17.50
C PRO A 360 -1.51 15.50 -16.12
N PHE A 361 -0.90 14.89 -15.12
CA PHE A 361 -1.28 15.01 -13.70
C PHE A 361 -0.60 16.25 -13.12
N VAL A 362 -1.42 17.23 -12.75
CA VAL A 362 -0.99 18.58 -12.34
C VAL A 362 -1.61 18.97 -11.00
N ASP A 363 -1.31 20.19 -10.56
CA ASP A 363 -1.83 20.77 -9.32
C ASP A 363 -1.51 19.90 -8.10
N CYS A 364 -0.25 19.47 -8.00
CA CYS A 364 0.22 18.66 -6.88
C CYS A 364 -0.07 19.37 -5.54
N LYS A 365 -0.73 18.66 -4.64
CA LYS A 365 -0.93 19.07 -3.24
C LYS A 365 -0.42 17.98 -2.31
N ARG A 366 0.02 18.39 -1.12
CA ARG A 366 0.26 17.47 0.00
C ARG A 366 -1.10 17.03 0.56
N LEU A 367 -1.40 15.74 0.47
CA LEU A 367 -2.60 15.15 1.03
C LEU A 367 -2.48 14.98 2.55
N PHE A 368 -1.45 14.26 3.01
CA PHE A 368 -1.13 14.07 4.44
C PHE A 368 0.33 13.60 4.62
N GLY A 369 0.82 13.63 5.87
CA GLY A 369 2.15 13.14 6.24
C GLY A 369 2.13 11.83 7.02
N LEU A 370 3.13 10.99 6.76
CA LEU A 370 3.32 9.70 7.41
C LEU A 370 4.24 9.82 8.65
N PRO A 371 4.00 9.02 9.70
CA PRO A 371 4.73 9.14 10.97
C PRO A 371 6.24 8.93 10.86
N ASP A 372 7.00 9.68 11.66
CA ASP A 372 8.45 9.48 11.86
C ASP A 372 8.81 8.21 12.64
N LEU A 373 7.85 7.66 13.40
CA LEU A 373 8.07 6.57 14.33
C LEU A 373 6.98 5.52 14.16
N LEU A 374 7.37 4.25 14.19
CA LEU A 374 6.43 3.13 14.18
C LEU A 374 5.71 2.98 15.53
N ASP A 375 4.44 2.57 15.52
CA ASP A 375 3.71 2.22 16.73
C ASP A 375 4.02 0.77 17.14
N LYS A 376 5.22 0.57 17.69
CA LYS A 376 5.71 -0.75 18.09
C LYS A 376 6.49 -0.74 19.41
N LEU A 377 6.76 -1.93 19.93
CA LEU A 377 7.66 -2.12 21.06
C LEU A 377 9.13 -1.90 20.65
N GLY A 378 9.99 -1.59 21.62
CA GLY A 378 11.43 -1.42 21.40
C GLY A 378 11.79 -0.15 20.62
N GLU A 379 12.86 -0.22 19.81
CA GLU A 379 13.31 0.86 18.93
C GLU A 379 12.22 1.21 17.91
N ARG A 380 11.91 2.50 17.69
CA ARG A 380 10.76 2.91 16.85
C ARG A 380 11.17 3.59 15.55
N THR A 381 12.44 3.97 15.41
CA THR A 381 13.00 4.57 14.20
C THR A 381 13.26 3.50 13.15
N TYR A 382 12.97 3.82 11.89
CA TYR A 382 13.11 2.93 10.74
C TYR A 382 14.03 3.57 9.69
N LYS A 383 14.45 2.79 8.69
CA LYS A 383 15.34 3.26 7.62
C LYS A 383 14.58 3.95 6.50
N ASN A 384 13.69 3.19 5.85
CA ASN A 384 12.90 3.63 4.71
C ASN A 384 11.43 3.36 4.99
N LEU A 385 10.57 4.23 4.47
CA LEU A 385 9.15 4.00 4.28
C LEU A 385 8.88 4.02 2.79
N TYR A 386 8.18 3.02 2.28
CA TYR A 386 7.96 2.83 0.85
C TYR A 386 6.69 2.03 0.58
N MET A 387 6.39 1.77 -0.70
CA MET A 387 5.17 1.07 -1.16
C MET A 387 3.91 1.60 -0.45
N VAL A 388 3.68 2.92 -0.55
CA VAL A 388 2.45 3.51 -0.04
C VAL A 388 1.31 3.17 -0.99
N ASN A 389 0.62 2.07 -0.70
CA ASN A 389 -0.38 1.49 -1.59
C ASN A 389 -1.79 1.92 -1.23
N LEU A 390 -2.63 2.09 -2.25
CA LEU A 390 -4.04 2.43 -2.10
C LEU A 390 -4.90 1.17 -2.18
N HIS A 391 -5.92 1.08 -1.32
CA HIS A 391 -6.85 -0.03 -1.25
C HIS A 391 -8.31 0.44 -1.39
N PRO A 392 -8.79 0.75 -2.61
CA PRO A 392 -10.11 1.35 -2.79
C PRO A 392 -11.25 0.51 -2.21
N HIS A 393 -11.14 -0.81 -2.29
CA HIS A 393 -12.16 -1.75 -1.85
C HIS A 393 -12.24 -1.95 -0.32
N LEU A 394 -11.23 -1.48 0.44
CA LEU A 394 -11.29 -1.45 1.91
C LEU A 394 -12.01 -0.21 2.44
N SER A 395 -12.31 0.75 1.55
CA SER A 395 -13.05 1.96 1.88
C SER A 395 -14.46 1.63 2.37
N ARG A 396 -14.88 2.24 3.46
CA ARG A 396 -16.22 2.03 4.05
C ARG A 396 -17.21 3.10 3.61
N ASN A 397 -16.75 4.35 3.48
CA ASN A 397 -17.55 5.54 3.22
C ASN A 397 -16.98 6.41 2.08
N GLY A 398 -16.07 5.88 1.25
CA GLY A 398 -15.41 6.63 0.18
C GLY A 398 -14.13 7.36 0.62
N GLU A 399 -13.66 7.10 1.84
CA GLU A 399 -12.32 7.49 2.29
C GLU A 399 -11.23 6.70 1.55
N LEU A 400 -10.05 7.27 1.42
CA LEU A 400 -8.89 6.55 0.90
C LEU A 400 -8.31 5.67 2.01
N VAL A 401 -7.94 4.44 1.68
CA VAL A 401 -7.28 3.51 2.61
C VAL A 401 -5.89 3.22 2.07
N PHE A 402 -4.86 3.57 2.84
CA PHE A 402 -3.47 3.33 2.47
C PHE A 402 -2.81 2.30 3.37
N SER A 403 -1.86 1.53 2.85
CA SER A 403 -0.85 0.83 3.65
C SER A 403 0.55 1.31 3.31
N THR A 404 1.52 1.04 4.18
CA THR A 404 2.95 1.29 3.92
C THR A 404 3.77 0.04 4.09
N ASN A 405 5.00 0.03 3.59
CA ASN A 405 6.06 -0.88 4.01
C ASN A 405 7.20 -0.09 4.66
N THR A 406 7.91 -0.71 5.60
CA THR A 406 9.03 -0.08 6.30
C THR A 406 10.20 -1.03 6.49
N ASP A 407 11.42 -0.49 6.35
CA ASP A 407 12.66 -1.22 6.60
C ASP A 407 13.19 -0.93 8.00
N ALA A 408 13.69 -1.97 8.67
CA ALA A 408 14.60 -1.76 9.80
C ALA A 408 15.92 -1.11 9.34
N LYS A 409 16.67 -0.54 10.29
CA LYS A 409 17.97 0.10 9.98
C LYS A 409 18.96 -0.90 9.36
N ASP A 410 19.11 -2.03 10.03
CA ASP A 410 19.92 -3.15 9.59
C ASP A 410 19.04 -4.40 9.45
N PHE A 411 19.31 -5.27 8.48
CA PHE A 411 18.46 -6.46 8.23
C PHE A 411 18.32 -7.36 9.47
N GLY A 412 19.37 -7.46 10.30
CA GLY A 412 19.38 -8.22 11.53
C GLY A 412 18.42 -7.71 12.61
N ASP A 413 18.02 -6.43 12.56
CA ASP A 413 17.09 -5.82 13.52
C ASP A 413 15.66 -6.37 13.39
N ASN A 414 15.38 -7.13 12.33
CA ASN A 414 14.13 -7.86 12.18
C ASN A 414 13.99 -9.04 13.16
N PHE A 415 15.05 -9.43 13.88
CA PHE A 415 15.04 -10.65 14.70
C PHE A 415 15.49 -10.44 16.15
N ASN A 416 15.07 -11.37 17.01
CA ASN A 416 15.64 -11.65 18.33
C ASN A 416 15.71 -10.45 19.29
N ALA A 417 14.87 -9.44 19.09
CA ALA A 417 14.76 -8.26 19.93
C ALA A 417 13.29 -7.90 20.17
N VAL A 418 13.02 -7.19 21.26
CA VAL A 418 11.68 -6.73 21.60
C VAL A 418 11.14 -5.82 20.48
N GLY A 419 10.01 -6.19 19.90
CA GLY A 419 9.37 -5.49 18.79
C GLY A 419 10.08 -5.63 17.45
N SER A 420 10.98 -6.60 17.28
CA SER A 420 11.69 -6.83 16.01
C SER A 420 10.74 -7.23 14.88
N ALA A 421 9.64 -7.92 15.21
CA ALA A 421 8.65 -8.37 14.23
C ALA A 421 7.91 -7.21 13.54
N ASP A 422 7.84 -6.04 14.18
CA ASP A 422 6.96 -4.96 13.76
C ASP A 422 7.66 -3.88 12.91
N PHE A 423 8.92 -4.12 12.50
CA PHE A 423 9.60 -3.29 11.49
C PHE A 423 9.09 -3.57 10.08
N TYR A 424 9.10 -4.84 9.67
CA TYR A 424 8.85 -5.25 8.29
C TYR A 424 7.44 -5.81 8.11
N ARG A 425 6.44 -4.94 8.29
CA ARG A 425 4.99 -5.25 8.17
C ARG A 425 4.21 -3.97 7.85
N PRO A 426 3.00 -4.06 7.28
CA PRO A 426 2.26 -2.88 6.91
C PRO A 426 1.61 -2.17 8.09
N TYR A 427 1.56 -0.84 7.95
CA TYR A 427 0.77 0.05 8.80
C TYR A 427 -0.29 0.73 7.93
N PHE A 428 -1.51 0.83 8.45
CA PHE A 428 -2.66 1.27 7.68
C PHE A 428 -3.14 2.66 8.08
N TYR A 429 -3.60 3.41 7.09
CA TYR A 429 -4.05 4.79 7.23
C TYR A 429 -5.35 5.01 6.47
N ARG A 430 -6.22 5.87 6.99
CA ARG A 430 -7.46 6.30 6.29
C ARG A 430 -7.50 7.81 6.15
N VAL A 431 -7.90 8.30 4.98
CA VAL A 431 -7.97 9.74 4.68
C VAL A 431 -9.37 10.12 4.23
N TYR A 432 -10.04 10.93 5.05
CA TYR A 432 -11.40 11.42 4.82
C TYR A 432 -11.38 12.86 4.27
N ASN A 433 -12.44 13.22 3.55
CA ASN A 433 -12.59 14.52 2.87
C ASN A 433 -11.40 14.87 1.96
N TRP A 434 -10.71 13.87 1.41
CA TRP A 434 -9.50 14.05 0.61
C TRP A 434 -9.74 14.93 -0.62
N GLU A 435 -10.97 14.96 -1.14
CA GLU A 435 -11.38 15.79 -2.28
C GLU A 435 -11.27 17.28 -1.98
N LYS A 436 -11.48 17.66 -0.71
CA LYS A 436 -11.43 19.04 -0.24
C LYS A 436 -10.02 19.60 -0.10
N VAL A 437 -8.99 18.82 -0.45
CA VAL A 437 -7.60 19.31 -0.53
C VAL A 437 -7.43 20.45 -1.55
N TYR A 438 -8.36 20.56 -2.49
CA TYR A 438 -8.41 21.62 -3.49
C TYR A 438 -9.36 22.77 -3.14
N ASP A 439 -10.08 22.66 -2.02
CA ASP A 439 -10.92 23.74 -1.50
C ASP A 439 -10.02 24.77 -0.79
N GLU A 440 -10.25 26.06 -1.04
CA GLU A 440 -9.55 27.17 -0.39
C GLU A 440 -10.28 27.68 0.87
#